data_AF-A0A2I2MJR7-F1
#
_entry.id   AF-A0A2I2MJR7-F1
#
_cell.length_a   1.000
_cell.length_b   1.000
_cell.length_c   1.000
_cell.angle_alpha   90.00
_cell.angle_beta   90.00
_cell.angle_gamma   90.00
#
_symmetry.space_group_name_H-M   'P 1'
#
loop_
_entity.id
_entity.type
_entity.pdbx_description
1 polymer ?
#
loop_
_entity_poly.entity_id
_entity_poly.type
_entity_poly.pdbx_seq_one_letter_code
_entity_poly.pdbx_strand_id
1 'polypeptide(L)'
;MMNFSNSGYRKCAEFTLPSAEEVFTCMRGRVPFVIRGGAEQWVAKTKWTWDYFQKKSGHHIIKVFRSSNGKDNKYISIGDYIDYIKYADEPDLCMAVFTLF
;
A
#
# COMPACT_ATOMS: atom_id res chain seq x y z
N MET A 1 -20.68 -9.53 -4.29
CA MET A 1 -20.48 -8.06 -4.28
C MET A 1 -20.92 -7.53 -2.93
N MET A 2 -20.02 -6.93 -2.14
CA MET A 2 -20.42 -6.24 -0.91
C MET A 2 -21.08 -4.91 -1.27
N ASN A 3 -22.27 -4.65 -0.72
CA ASN A 3 -23.06 -3.46 -1.00
C ASN A 3 -22.73 -2.38 0.05
N PHE A 4 -22.05 -1.31 -0.37
CA PHE A 4 -21.55 -0.25 0.52
C PHE A 4 -22.53 0.93 0.69
N SER A 5 -23.75 0.80 0.19
CA SER A 5 -24.74 1.88 0.10
C SER A 5 -25.16 2.52 1.43
N ASN A 6 -24.96 1.85 2.58
CA ASN A 6 -25.32 2.36 3.91
C ASN A 6 -24.12 2.72 4.81
N SER A 7 -22.92 2.81 4.24
CA SER A 7 -21.69 2.85 5.04
C SER A 7 -21.24 4.28 5.45
N GLY A 8 -21.93 5.34 4.99
CA GLY A 8 -21.55 6.73 5.24
C GLY A 8 -20.26 7.17 4.51
N TYR A 9 -19.55 6.24 3.86
CA TYR A 9 -18.37 6.54 3.06
C TYR A 9 -18.78 7.25 1.77
N ARG A 10 -18.25 8.46 1.57
CA ARG A 10 -18.38 9.16 0.30
C ARG A 10 -17.66 8.36 -0.79
N LYS A 11 -18.32 8.19 -1.94
CA LYS A 11 -17.71 7.56 -3.11
C LYS A 11 -16.43 8.33 -3.48
N CYS A 12 -15.33 7.59 -3.68
CA CYS A 12 -14.06 8.15 -4.12
C CYS A 12 -14.23 8.78 -5.52
N ALA A 13 -13.71 9.99 -5.72
CA ALA A 13 -13.66 10.58 -7.05
C ALA A 13 -12.63 9.80 -7.90
N GLU A 14 -12.90 9.62 -9.18
CA GLU A 14 -12.01 8.87 -10.07
C GLU A 14 -11.69 9.70 -11.31
N PHE A 15 -10.40 9.79 -11.62
CA PHE A 15 -9.91 10.55 -12.77
C PHE A 15 -8.99 9.68 -13.62
N THR A 16 -8.97 9.95 -14.92
CA THR A 16 -7.91 9.47 -15.83
C THR A 16 -7.22 10.71 -16.37
N LEU A 17 -5.94 10.89 -16.02
CA LEU A 17 -5.14 12.09 -16.39
C LEU A 17 -5.82 13.43 -15.98
N PRO A 18 -6.11 13.65 -14.67
CA PRO A 18 -6.70 14.91 -14.23
C PRO A 18 -5.73 16.07 -14.42
N SER A 19 -6.29 17.26 -14.58
CA SER A 19 -5.57 18.51 -14.38
C SER A 19 -5.15 18.69 -12.92
N ALA A 20 -4.13 19.52 -12.69
CA ALA A 20 -3.71 19.87 -11.33
C ALA A 20 -4.86 20.55 -10.54
N GLU A 21 -5.71 21.33 -11.21
CA GLU A 21 -6.82 22.04 -10.57
C GLU A 21 -7.91 21.09 -10.04
N GLU A 22 -8.25 20.04 -10.79
CA GLU A 22 -9.19 19.00 -10.35
C GLU A 22 -8.67 18.29 -9.10
N VAL A 23 -7.38 17.95 -9.09
CA VAL A 23 -6.71 17.35 -7.93
C VAL A 23 -6.72 18.30 -6.75
N PHE A 24 -6.34 19.57 -6.94
CA PHE A 24 -6.34 20.57 -5.87
C PHE A 24 -7.73 20.86 -5.30
N THR A 25 -8.77 20.77 -6.12
CA THR A 25 -10.15 20.91 -5.67
C THR A 25 -10.56 19.75 -4.76
N CYS A 26 -10.20 18.52 -5.13
CA CYS A 26 -10.43 17.35 -4.27
C CYS A 26 -9.65 17.45 -2.95
N MET A 27 -8.37 17.86 -3.00
CA MET A 27 -7.54 18.05 -1.81
C MET A 27 -8.13 19.09 -0.86
N ARG A 28 -8.54 20.27 -1.38
CA ARG A 28 -9.17 21.34 -0.57
C ARG A 28 -10.51 20.89 0.02
N GLY A 29 -11.31 20.17 -0.75
CA GLY A 29 -12.59 19.62 -0.32
C GLY A 29 -12.49 18.39 0.59
N ARG A 30 -11.26 17.90 0.87
CA ARG A 30 -11.00 16.63 1.57
C ARG A 30 -11.80 15.47 0.97
N VAL A 31 -11.94 15.47 -0.34
CA VAL A 31 -12.62 14.41 -1.09
C VAL A 31 -11.56 13.38 -1.46
N PRO A 32 -11.69 12.12 -1.02
CA PRO A 32 -10.77 11.07 -1.47
C PRO A 32 -10.90 10.88 -2.98
N PHE A 33 -9.77 10.70 -3.66
CA PHE A 33 -9.73 10.52 -5.11
C PHE A 33 -8.70 9.46 -5.52
N VAL A 34 -8.92 8.85 -6.68
CA VAL A 34 -7.99 7.93 -7.34
C VAL A 34 -7.66 8.48 -8.73
N ILE A 35 -6.36 8.52 -9.06
CA ILE A 35 -5.87 8.80 -10.40
C ILE A 35 -5.55 7.47 -11.09
N ARG A 36 -6.38 7.08 -12.05
CA ARG A 36 -6.15 5.92 -12.91
C ARG A 36 -5.12 6.26 -13.99
N GLY A 37 -4.35 5.28 -14.43
CA GLY A 37 -3.32 5.47 -15.47
C GLY A 37 -2.02 6.12 -15.01
N GLY A 38 -2.03 6.93 -13.93
CA GLY A 38 -0.87 7.75 -13.55
C GLY A 38 0.41 6.97 -13.22
N ALA A 39 0.28 5.78 -12.64
CA ALA A 39 1.42 4.91 -12.32
C ALA A 39 1.63 3.77 -13.34
N GLU A 40 0.87 3.72 -14.43
CA GLU A 40 0.92 2.58 -15.37
C GLU A 40 2.25 2.45 -16.11
N GLN A 41 2.95 3.56 -16.31
CA GLN A 41 4.23 3.63 -17.01
C GLN A 41 5.43 3.58 -16.05
N TRP A 42 5.20 3.46 -14.75
CA TRP A 42 6.29 3.39 -13.79
C TRP A 42 7.06 2.08 -13.99
N VAL A 43 8.39 2.17 -14.06
CA VAL A 43 9.28 1.00 -14.16
C VAL A 43 9.01 0.01 -13.03
N ALA A 44 8.55 0.51 -11.86
CA ALA A 44 8.10 -0.30 -10.74
C ALA A 44 7.08 -1.39 -11.15
N LYS A 45 6.16 -1.11 -12.08
CA LYS A 45 5.10 -2.04 -12.52
C LYS A 45 5.64 -3.36 -13.06
N THR A 46 6.81 -3.33 -13.71
CA THR A 46 7.44 -4.54 -14.28
C THR A 46 8.64 -5.03 -13.48
N LYS A 47 9.25 -4.15 -12.67
CA LYS A 47 10.50 -4.44 -11.96
C LYS A 47 10.29 -4.95 -10.53
N TRP A 48 9.23 -4.51 -9.85
CA TRP A 48 9.01 -4.83 -8.44
C TRP A 48 8.39 -6.22 -8.30
N THR A 49 9.27 -7.21 -8.18
CA THR A 49 8.91 -8.59 -7.81
C THR A 49 9.45 -8.91 -6.41
N TRP A 50 8.96 -10.00 -5.80
CA TRP A 50 9.51 -10.48 -4.53
C TRP A 50 11.01 -10.74 -4.62
N ASP A 51 11.46 -11.43 -5.66
CA ASP A 51 12.87 -11.76 -5.88
C ASP A 51 13.73 -10.49 -6.08
N TYR A 52 13.18 -9.47 -6.75
CA TYR A 52 13.84 -8.19 -6.91
C TYR A 52 14.11 -7.55 -5.53
N PHE A 53 13.11 -7.51 -4.65
CA PHE A 53 13.27 -6.94 -3.32
C PHE A 53 14.15 -7.78 -2.41
N GLN A 54 14.03 -9.11 -2.42
CA GLN A 54 14.92 -10.00 -1.67
C GLN A 54 16.38 -9.76 -2.08
N LYS A 55 16.67 -9.70 -3.39
CA LYS A 55 18.03 -9.48 -3.90
C LYS A 55 18.57 -8.08 -3.61
N LYS A 56 17.77 -7.03 -3.81
CA LYS A 56 18.25 -5.64 -3.71
C LYS A 56 18.22 -5.09 -2.29
N SER A 57 17.21 -5.45 -1.52
CA SER A 57 16.89 -4.82 -0.25
C SER A 57 16.64 -5.82 0.87
N GLY A 58 16.78 -7.13 0.65
CA GLY A 58 16.45 -8.16 1.64
C GLY A 58 17.15 -7.97 2.99
N HIS A 59 18.36 -7.43 3.00
CA HIS A 59 19.14 -7.15 4.22
C HIS A 59 18.67 -5.92 5.00
N HIS A 60 17.82 -5.05 4.44
CA HIS A 60 17.34 -3.88 5.16
C HIS A 60 16.35 -4.30 6.24
N ILE A 61 16.49 -3.71 7.42
CA ILE A 61 15.59 -3.96 8.55
C ILE A 61 14.41 -3.00 8.46
N ILE A 62 13.20 -3.55 8.60
CA ILE A 62 11.94 -2.81 8.62
C ILE A 62 11.20 -3.05 9.93
N LYS A 63 10.37 -2.08 10.31
CA LYS A 63 9.45 -2.19 11.43
C LYS A 63 8.14 -2.80 10.95
N VAL A 64 7.70 -3.87 11.61
CA VAL A 64 6.40 -4.51 11.39
C VAL A 64 5.59 -4.53 12.68
N PHE A 65 4.26 -4.58 12.57
CA PHE A 65 3.34 -4.62 13.70
C PHE A 65 2.16 -5.55 13.40
N ARG A 66 1.47 -6.04 14.44
CA ARG A 66 0.30 -6.91 14.24
C ARG A 66 -0.88 -6.16 13.64
N SER A 67 -1.49 -6.74 12.62
CA SER A 67 -2.59 -6.10 11.88
C SER A 67 -3.79 -5.80 12.77
N SER A 68 -4.08 -6.70 13.72
CA SER A 68 -5.26 -6.62 14.59
C SER A 68 -5.23 -5.45 15.58
N ASN A 69 -4.05 -5.04 16.03
CA ASN A 69 -3.91 -4.10 17.14
C ASN A 69 -3.00 -2.90 16.87
N GLY A 70 -2.26 -2.89 15.75
CA GLY A 70 -1.30 -1.81 15.44
C GLY A 70 -0.12 -1.73 16.42
N LYS A 71 0.07 -2.74 17.27
CA LYS A 71 1.05 -2.83 18.36
C LYS A 71 2.00 -4.00 18.09
N ASP A 72 2.84 -4.32 19.08
CA ASP A 72 3.81 -5.42 19.03
C ASP A 72 4.85 -5.25 17.91
N ASN A 73 5.51 -4.10 17.96
CA ASN A 73 6.52 -3.73 16.99
C ASN A 73 7.68 -4.74 16.99
N LYS A 74 7.96 -5.31 15.83
CA LYS A 74 9.13 -6.14 15.57
C LYS A 74 9.99 -5.48 14.50
N TYR A 75 11.30 -5.75 14.57
CA TYR A 75 12.25 -5.35 13.55
C TYR A 75 12.75 -6.62 12.88
N ILE A 76 12.50 -6.76 11.58
CA ILE A 76 12.87 -7.94 10.78
C ILE A 76 13.46 -7.48 9.45
N SER A 77 14.24 -8.33 8.81
CA SER A 77 14.75 -8.02 7.48
C SER A 77 13.63 -8.07 6.44
N ILE A 78 13.76 -7.31 5.35
CA ILE A 78 12.82 -7.39 4.21
C ILE A 78 12.79 -8.82 3.66
N GLY A 79 13.93 -9.51 3.64
CA GLY A 79 14.02 -10.90 3.20
C GLY A 79 13.11 -11.82 4.03
N ASP A 80 13.29 -11.78 5.35
CA ASP A 80 12.47 -12.58 6.29
C ASP A 80 11.00 -12.19 6.22
N TYR A 81 10.69 -10.90 6.01
CA TYR A 81 9.30 -10.45 5.88
C TYR A 81 8.63 -10.98 4.61
N ILE A 82 9.36 -11.01 3.48
CA ILE A 82 8.85 -11.57 2.23
C ILE A 82 8.57 -13.08 2.39
N ASP A 83 9.49 -13.80 3.03
CA ASP A 83 9.29 -15.23 3.30
C ASP A 83 8.12 -15.47 4.26
N TYR A 84 7.99 -14.65 5.31
CA TYR A 84 6.84 -14.65 6.21
C TYR A 84 5.52 -14.48 5.45
N ILE A 85 5.39 -13.46 4.58
CA ILE A 85 4.16 -13.25 3.80
C ILE A 85 3.86 -14.43 2.87
N LYS A 86 4.88 -15.04 2.26
CA LYS A 86 4.70 -16.13 1.29
C LYS A 86 4.28 -17.45 1.94
N TYR A 87 4.77 -17.73 3.14
CA TYR A 87 4.74 -19.07 3.71
C TYR A 87 4.08 -19.17 5.09
N ALA A 88 3.84 -18.06 5.80
CA ALA A 88 3.18 -18.11 7.09
C ALA A 88 1.70 -18.46 6.95
N ASP A 89 1.26 -19.43 7.75
CA ASP A 89 -0.15 -19.76 7.97
C ASP A 89 -0.57 -19.23 9.35
N GLU A 90 -0.55 -17.91 9.50
CA GLU A 90 -0.94 -17.22 10.74
C GLU A 90 -2.26 -16.45 10.53
N PRO A 91 -3.20 -16.51 11.49
CA PRO A 91 -4.49 -15.82 11.39
C PRO A 91 -4.40 -14.29 11.55
N ASP A 92 -3.33 -13.77 12.17
CA ASP A 92 -3.08 -12.33 12.34
C ASP A 92 -1.68 -11.98 11.82
N LEU A 93 -1.64 -11.45 10.60
CA LEU A 93 -0.40 -11.12 9.91
C LEU A 93 0.27 -9.88 10.50
N CYS A 94 1.61 -9.88 10.50
CA CYS A 94 2.38 -8.66 10.69
C CYS A 94 2.35 -7.80 9.41
N MET A 95 2.06 -6.51 9.55
CA MET A 95 2.08 -5.53 8.46
C MET A 95 3.30 -4.61 8.55
N ALA A 96 3.86 -4.29 7.39
CA ALA A 96 4.84 -3.23 7.21
C ALA A 96 4.17 -1.99 6.61
N VAL A 97 4.53 -0.80 7.10
CA VAL A 97 4.11 0.48 6.50
C VAL A 97 5.33 1.11 5.84
N PHE A 98 5.24 1.28 4.53
CA PHE A 98 6.24 1.98 3.73
C PHE A 98 5.70 3.35 3.35
N THR A 99 6.43 4.40 3.70
CA THR A 99 6.15 5.75 3.22
C THR A 99 7.02 5.98 1.99
N LEU A 100 6.38 6.23 0.84
CA LEU A 100 7.08 6.75 -0.34
C LEU A 100 7.30 8.25 -0.09
N PHE A 101 8.56 8.66 0.09
CA PHE A 101 8.97 10.07 0.21
C PHE A 101 9.22 10.68 -1.16
#